data_AF-A0A2L2Z3L2-F1
#
_entry.id   AF-A0A2L2Z3L2-F1
#
_cell.length_a   1.000
_cell.length_b   1.000
_cell.length_c   1.000
_cell.angle_alpha   90.00
_cell.angle_beta   90.00
_cell.angle_gamma   90.00
#
_symmetry.space_group_name_H-M   'P 1'
#
loop_
_entity.id
_entity.type
_entity.pdbx_description
1 polymer ?
#
loop_
_entity_poly.entity_id
_entity_poly.type
_entity_poly.pdbx_seq_one_letter_code
_entity_poly.pdbx_strand_id
1 'polypeptide(L)'
;GEFKQSRKESSDGKGNVQGSYGYTDAHGIYRQVDYVADAYGFRANVKTNEPGTDNQNPADVQVHASPAHYQAPAPHYGGYPRY
;
A
#
# COMPACT_ATOMS: atom_id res chain seq x y z
N GLY A 1 7.84 -9.24 -13.00
CA GLY A 1 6.95 -10.16 -12.26
C GLY A 1 5.56 -10.11 -12.86
N GLU A 2 4.70 -11.04 -12.49
CA GLU A 2 3.26 -10.98 -12.82
C GLU A 2 2.53 -10.13 -11.77
N PHE A 3 1.50 -9.39 -12.18
CA PHE A 3 0.60 -8.74 -11.23
C PHE A 3 -0.23 -9.80 -10.48
N LYS A 4 -0.30 -9.69 -9.16
CA LYS A 4 -1.09 -10.57 -8.30
C LYS A 4 -1.93 -9.74 -7.35
N GLN A 5 -3.14 -10.19 -7.08
CA GLN A 5 -4.02 -9.61 -6.08
C GLN A 5 -4.64 -10.70 -5.21
N SER A 6 -4.93 -10.38 -3.96
CA SER A 6 -5.59 -11.27 -3.02
C SER A 6 -6.63 -10.50 -2.19
N ARG A 7 -7.70 -11.19 -1.80
CA ARG A 7 -8.69 -10.70 -0.85
C ARG A 7 -9.25 -11.87 -0.06
N LYS A 8 -9.43 -11.68 1.24
CA LYS A 8 -10.16 -12.57 2.13
C LYS A 8 -10.96 -11.75 3.12
N GLU A 9 -12.23 -12.07 3.31
CA GLU A 9 -13.11 -11.35 4.23
C GLU A 9 -14.03 -12.34 4.96
N SER A 10 -14.36 -12.02 6.20
CA SER A 10 -15.30 -12.76 7.03
C SER A 10 -16.18 -11.77 7.78
N SER A 11 -17.49 -12.03 7.82
CA SER A 11 -18.45 -11.27 8.62
C SER A 11 -19.20 -12.21 9.56
N ASP A 12 -19.55 -11.70 10.75
CA ASP A 12 -20.37 -12.41 11.72
C ASP A 12 -21.89 -12.17 11.55
N GLY A 13 -22.29 -11.40 10.53
CA GLY A 13 -23.69 -11.03 10.28
C GLY A 13 -24.27 -10.00 11.25
N LYS A 14 -23.48 -9.46 12.18
CA LYS A 14 -23.88 -8.44 13.17
C LYS A 14 -23.20 -7.09 12.92
N GLY A 15 -22.57 -6.93 11.76
CA GLY A 15 -21.83 -5.74 11.37
C GLY A 15 -20.34 -5.79 11.71
N ASN A 16 -19.85 -6.87 12.33
CA ASN A 16 -18.41 -7.06 12.48
C ASN A 16 -17.83 -7.71 11.22
N VAL A 17 -16.76 -7.12 10.70
CA VAL A 17 -16.05 -7.59 9.52
C VAL A 17 -14.56 -7.61 9.82
N GLN A 18 -13.90 -8.70 9.45
CA GLN A 18 -12.45 -8.78 9.44
C GLN A 18 -11.96 -9.34 8.11
N GLY A 19 -10.81 -8.90 7.66
CA GLY A 19 -10.29 -9.38 6.39
C GLY A 19 -8.90 -8.89 6.10
N SER A 20 -8.46 -9.24 4.90
CA SER A 20 -7.27 -8.70 4.31
C SER A 20 -7.40 -8.58 2.81
N TYR A 21 -6.69 -7.61 2.25
CA TYR A 21 -6.50 -7.49 0.82
C TYR A 21 -5.07 -7.08 0.52
N GLY A 22 -4.61 -7.40 -0.69
CA GLY A 22 -3.30 -6.97 -1.11
C GLY A 22 -3.08 -7.15 -2.59
N TYR A 23 -1.97 -6.59 -3.05
CA TYR A 23 -1.46 -6.81 -4.40
C TYR A 23 0.05 -6.83 -4.42
N THR A 24 0.60 -7.34 -5.52
CA THR A 24 1.99 -7.20 -5.93
C THR A 24 2.00 -6.92 -7.42
N ASP A 25 2.64 -5.84 -7.86
CA ASP A 25 2.72 -5.49 -9.27
C ASP A 25 3.90 -6.17 -9.99
N ALA A 26 4.05 -5.87 -11.28
CA ALA A 26 5.11 -6.44 -12.10
C ALA A 26 6.53 -6.02 -11.67
N HIS A 27 6.66 -4.91 -10.93
CA HIS A 27 7.91 -4.39 -10.39
C HIS A 27 8.22 -4.90 -8.97
N GLY A 28 7.34 -5.74 -8.40
CA GLY A 28 7.49 -6.22 -7.02
C GLY A 28 7.07 -5.21 -5.97
N ILE A 29 6.37 -4.13 -6.36
CA ILE A 29 5.72 -3.22 -5.42
C ILE A 29 4.49 -3.92 -4.87
N TYR A 30 4.32 -3.90 -3.55
CA TYR A 30 3.24 -4.57 -2.86
C TYR A 30 2.58 -3.69 -1.81
N ARG A 31 1.31 -3.99 -1.57
CA ARG A 31 0.56 -3.55 -0.39
C ARG A 31 -0.18 -4.76 0.18
N GLN A 32 -0.10 -4.95 1.47
CA GLN A 32 -0.94 -5.87 2.24
C GLN A 32 -1.65 -5.06 3.31
N VAL A 33 -2.97 -5.22 3.43
CA VAL A 33 -3.80 -4.57 4.44
C VAL A 33 -4.55 -5.65 5.19
N ASP A 34 -4.35 -5.71 6.50
CA ASP A 34 -5.13 -6.52 7.42
C ASP A 34 -6.06 -5.58 8.22
N TYR A 35 -7.36 -5.84 8.28
CA TYR A 35 -8.33 -4.91 8.85
C TYR A 35 -9.42 -5.59 9.69
N VAL A 36 -9.97 -4.80 10.62
CA VAL A 36 -11.17 -5.09 11.40
C VAL A 36 -12.08 -3.86 11.38
N ALA A 37 -13.37 -4.09 11.17
CA ALA A 37 -14.44 -3.13 11.36
C ALA A 37 -15.43 -3.70 12.38
N ASP A 38 -15.62 -3.01 13.49
CA ASP A 38 -16.53 -3.40 14.57
C ASP A 38 -17.03 -2.16 15.34
N ALA A 39 -17.60 -2.37 16.52
CA ALA A 39 -18.11 -1.29 17.39
C ALA A 39 -17.05 -0.25 17.79
N TYR A 40 -15.75 -0.58 17.70
CA TYR A 40 -14.65 0.35 17.98
C TYR A 40 -14.18 1.10 16.72
N GLY A 41 -14.90 0.99 15.60
CA GLY A 41 -14.58 1.64 14.33
C GLY A 41 -13.73 0.76 13.40
N PHE A 42 -13.17 1.39 12.37
CA PHE A 42 -12.29 0.73 11.39
C PHE A 42 -10.83 0.85 11.81
N ARG A 43 -10.13 -0.28 11.87
CA ARG A 43 -8.71 -0.38 12.20
C ARG A 43 -8.00 -1.21 11.16
N ALA A 44 -6.79 -0.79 10.78
CA ALA A 44 -6.00 -1.51 9.79
C ALA A 44 -4.51 -1.49 10.07
N ASN A 45 -3.83 -2.56 9.66
CA ASN A 45 -2.38 -2.64 9.57
C ASN A 45 -2.00 -2.74 8.09
N VAL A 46 -1.18 -1.80 7.62
CA VAL A 46 -0.72 -1.72 6.23
C VAL A 46 0.76 -2.05 6.19
N LYS A 47 1.15 -3.00 5.35
CA LYS A 47 2.55 -3.30 5.03
C LYS A 47 2.78 -3.02 3.56
N THR A 48 3.77 -2.20 3.25
CA THR A 48 4.00 -1.75 1.87
C THR A 48 5.45 -1.41 1.60
N ASN A 49 5.89 -1.55 0.35
CA ASN A 49 7.14 -0.98 -0.17
C ASN A 49 6.87 0.11 -1.24
N GLU A 50 5.67 0.70 -1.23
CA GLU A 50 5.26 1.72 -2.18
C GLU A 50 6.06 3.02 -2.02
N PRO A 51 6.71 3.46 -3.10
CA PRO A 51 7.56 4.64 -3.06
C PRO A 51 6.73 5.92 -2.89
N GLY A 52 7.18 6.79 -1.99
CA GLY A 52 6.39 7.96 -1.57
C GLY A 52 5.36 7.68 -0.48
N THR A 53 5.25 6.43 0.01
CA THR A 53 4.48 6.13 1.23
C THR A 53 5.40 6.21 2.44
N ASP A 54 5.01 7.02 3.42
CA ASP A 54 5.71 7.17 4.69
C ASP A 54 4.92 6.49 5.83
N ASN A 55 5.57 6.26 6.97
CA ASN A 55 4.99 5.67 8.17
C ASN A 55 4.14 6.68 8.97
N GLN A 56 3.39 7.51 8.27
CA GLN A 56 2.36 8.33 8.88
C GLN A 56 1.23 7.37 9.25
N ASN A 57 0.88 7.29 10.53
CA ASN A 57 -0.17 6.42 11.06
C ASN A 57 -1.47 7.23 11.21
N PRO A 58 -2.24 7.50 10.14
CA PRO A 58 -3.44 8.32 10.23
C PRO A 58 -4.58 7.58 10.91
N ALA A 59 -5.37 8.31 11.70
CA ALA A 59 -6.53 7.77 12.42
C ALA A 59 -6.15 6.49 13.18
N ASP A 60 -6.85 5.38 12.90
CA ASP A 60 -6.64 4.07 13.53
C ASP A 60 -5.96 3.07 12.56
N VAL A 61 -5.10 3.60 11.69
CA VAL A 61 -4.30 2.83 10.72
C VAL A 61 -2.84 2.87 11.09
N GLN A 62 -2.23 1.70 11.21
CA GLN A 62 -0.78 1.55 11.35
C GLN A 62 -0.17 1.27 9.98
N VAL A 63 0.78 2.09 9.55
CA VAL A 63 1.49 1.94 8.28
C VAL A 63 2.93 1.50 8.58
N HIS A 64 3.32 0.40 7.95
CA HIS A 64 4.67 -0.15 7.93
C HIS A 64 5.19 -0.11 6.49
N ALA A 65 5.66 1.06 6.10
CA ALA A 65 6.29 1.35 4.83
C ALA A 65 7.80 1.06 4.89
N SER A 66 8.28 0.28 3.93
CA SER A 66 9.69 0.08 3.60
C SER A 66 9.87 0.38 2.11
N PRO A 67 9.74 1.67 1.70
CA PRO A 67 9.64 2.06 0.31
C PRO A 67 10.86 1.60 -0.49
N ALA A 68 10.62 0.94 -1.61
CA ALA A 68 11.69 0.66 -2.57
C ALA A 68 12.27 1.99 -3.08
N HIS A 69 13.59 2.05 -3.32
CA HIS A 69 14.16 3.19 -4.00
C HIS A 69 13.57 3.26 -5.41
N TYR A 70 12.70 4.24 -5.67
CA TYR A 70 12.38 4.58 -7.06
C TYR A 70 13.64 5.13 -7.69
N GLN A 71 14.23 4.35 -8.62
CA GLN A 71 15.07 4.96 -9.64
C GLN A 71 14.11 5.77 -10.52
N ALA A 72 13.86 7.03 -10.15
CA ALA A 72 13.17 7.94 -11.04
C ALA A 72 13.91 7.88 -12.40
N PRO A 73 13.21 7.73 -13.54
CA PRO A 73 13.88 7.92 -14.82
C PRO A 73 14.56 9.28 -14.75
N ALA A 74 15.87 9.30 -15.01
CA ALA A 74 16.65 10.53 -14.96
C ALA A 74 15.90 11.60 -15.75
N PRO A 75 15.69 12.81 -15.20
CA PRO A 75 15.09 13.87 -15.98
C PRO A 75 15.99 14.06 -17.19
N HIS A 76 15.50 13.71 -18.38
CA HIS A 76 16.10 14.12 -19.63
C HIS A 76 15.95 15.64 -19.69
N TYR A 77 16.90 16.36 -19.08
CA TYR A 77 17.11 17.76 -19.40
C TYR A 77 17.59 17.77 -20.85
N GLY A 78 16.63 17.90 -21.77
CA GLY A 78 16.88 18.24 -23.16
C GLY A 78 17.78 19.47 -23.14
N GLY A 79 19.03 19.28 -23.56
CA GLY A 79 20.00 20.34 -23.66
C GLY A 79 19.47 21.41 -24.59
N TYR A 80 19.32 22.63 -24.08
CA TYR A 80 19.25 23.80 -24.94
C TYR A 80 20.64 23.99 -25.56
N PRO A 81 20.80 23.96 -26.89
CA PRO A 81 22.08 24.30 -27.49
C PRO A 81 22.35 25.78 -27.23
N ARG A 82 23.47 26.07 -26.55
CA ARG A 82 24.07 27.40 -26.48
C ARG A 82 25.31 27.32 -27.38
N TYR A 83 25.22 28.04 -28.51
CA TYR A 83 26.21 28.36 -29.56
C TYR A 83 27.43 27.45 -29.71
#